data_AF-A0A9D4QNS0-F1
#
_entry.id   AF-A0A9D4QNS0-F1
#
_cell.length_a   1.000
_cell.length_b   1.000
_cell.length_c   1.000
_cell.angle_alpha   90.00
_cell.angle_beta   90.00
_cell.angle_gamma   90.00
#
_symmetry.space_group_name_H-M   'P 1'
#
loop_
_entity.id
_entity.type
_entity.pdbx_description
1 polymer ?
#
loop_
_entity_poly.entity_id
_entity_poly.type
_entity_poly.pdbx_seq_one_letter_code
_entity_poly.pdbx_strand_id
1 'polypeptide(L)' 'MDKLTSDRDTYKQLKKDPTRQVKSKLVNILKKWKLDNLISDNLYNRLYPTAENVPKLYGLPKI' A
#
# COMPACT_ATOMS: atom_id res chain seq x y z
N MET A 1 -13.49 22.50 9.63
CA MET A 1 -12.83 21.19 9.49
C MET A 1 -13.72 20.16 8.79
N ASP A 2 -15.05 20.25 8.90
CA ASP A 2 -15.98 19.23 8.36
C ASP A 2 -16.02 19.09 6.84
N LYS A 3 -15.58 20.12 6.10
CA LYS A 3 -15.68 20.13 4.62
C LYS A 3 -14.72 19.14 3.94
N LEU A 4 -13.53 18.91 4.50
CA LEU A 4 -12.51 18.02 3.91
C LEU A 4 -12.77 16.54 4.23
N THR A 5 -13.22 16.25 5.45
CA THR A 5 -13.56 14.89 5.89
C THR A 5 -14.90 14.40 5.35
N SER A 6 -15.75 15.31 4.89
CA SER A 6 -17.07 15.00 4.29
C SER A 6 -17.07 15.04 2.77
N ASP A 7 -15.92 15.33 2.13
CA ASP A 7 -15.79 15.31 0.68
C ASP A 7 -15.87 13.86 0.18
N ARG A 8 -17.02 13.53 -0.39
CA ARG A 8 -17.33 12.22 -1.01
C ARG A 8 -17.22 12.25 -2.53
N ASP A 9 -16.96 13.42 -3.11
CA ASP A 9 -16.82 13.61 -4.55
C ASP A 9 -15.38 13.28 -4.97
N THR A 10 -14.41 13.80 -4.22
CA THR A 10 -12.98 13.57 -4.47
C THR A 10 -12.46 12.27 -3.84
N TYR A 11 -12.93 11.94 -2.62
CA TYR A 11 -12.37 10.84 -1.83
C TYR A 11 -13.42 9.77 -1.50
N LYS A 12 -13.01 8.51 -1.58
CA LYS A 12 -13.87 7.37 -1.24
C LYS A 12 -13.59 6.87 0.16
N GLN A 13 -14.64 6.77 0.97
CA GLN A 13 -14.55 6.14 2.28
C GLN A 13 -14.26 4.64 2.12
N LEU A 14 -13.18 4.19 2.75
CA LEU A 14 -12.83 2.77 2.81
C LEU A 14 -13.61 2.09 3.93
N LYS A 15 -14.20 0.93 3.64
CA LYS A 15 -14.95 0.13 4.64
C LYS A 15 -14.02 -0.52 5.67
N LYS A 16 -12.78 -0.82 5.28
CA LYS A 16 -11.74 -1.44 6.08
C LYS A 16 -10.39 -1.10 5.48
N ASP A 17 -9.34 -1.09 6.30
CA ASP A 17 -7.97 -0.94 5.83
C ASP A 17 -7.60 -2.07 4.83
N PRO A 18 -7.32 -1.74 3.56
CA PRO A 18 -6.98 -2.72 2.53
C PRO A 18 -5.48 -3.07 2.51
N THR A 19 -4.63 -2.41 3.32
CA THR A 19 -3.17 -2.49 3.27
C THR A 19 -2.68 -3.93 3.35
N ARG A 20 -3.22 -4.71 4.29
CA ARG A 20 -2.86 -6.14 4.45
C ARG A 20 -3.21 -6.97 3.21
N GLN A 21 -4.37 -6.69 2.59
CA GLN A 21 -4.81 -7.41 1.40
C GLN A 21 -3.92 -7.09 0.20
N VAL A 22 -3.60 -5.81 0.00
CA VAL A 22 -2.70 -5.36 -1.07
C VAL A 22 -1.30 -5.93 -0.88
N LYS A 23 -0.76 -5.88 0.35
CA LYS A 23 0.54 -6.47 0.71
C LYS A 23 0.58 -7.96 0.37
N SER A 24 -0.44 -8.71 0.77
CA SER A 24 -0.51 -10.16 0.50
C SER A 24 -0.56 -10.45 -1.00
N LYS A 25 -1.35 -9.70 -1.78
CA LYS A 25 -1.41 -9.85 -3.24
C LYS A 25 -0.05 -9.60 -3.90
N LEU A 26 0.63 -8.51 -3.52
CA LEU A 26 1.95 -8.18 -4.03
C LEU A 26 2.99 -9.27 -3.71
N VAL A 27 3.03 -9.72 -2.45
CA VAL A 27 3.96 -10.78 -2.03
C VAL A 27 3.73 -12.08 -2.80
N ASN A 28 2.47 -12.44 -3.07
CA ASN A 28 2.17 -13.65 -3.86
C ASN A 28 2.70 -13.54 -5.30
N ILE A 29 2.58 -12.37 -5.93
CA ILE A 29 3.13 -12.10 -7.26
C ILE A 29 4.66 -12.20 -7.25
N LEU A 30 5.31 -11.54 -6.29
CA LEU A 30 6.78 -11.57 -6.16
C LEU A 30 7.30 -12.99 -5.91
N LYS A 31 6.61 -13.79 -5.09
CA LYS A 31 6.96 -15.19 -4.88
C LYS A 31 6.86 -16.00 -6.17
N LYS A 32 5.78 -15.80 -6.95
CA LYS A 32 5.61 -16.47 -8.23
C LYS A 32 6.75 -16.11 -9.19
N TRP A 33 7.09 -14.82 -9.31
CA TRP A 33 8.21 -14.39 -10.17
C TRP A 33 9.56 -14.94 -9.73
N LYS A 34 9.78 -15.07 -8.41
CA LYS A 34 10.99 -15.71 -7.89
C LYS A 34 11.01 -17.21 -8.23
N LEU A 35 9.90 -17.92 -8.07
CA LEU A 35 9.78 -19.35 -8.42
C LEU A 35 10.00 -19.58 -9.91
N ASP A 36 9.48 -18.69 -10.75
CA ASP A 36 9.65 -18.74 -12.20
C ASP A 36 11.04 -18.24 -12.65
N ASN A 37 11.96 -17.95 -11.72
CA ASN A 37 13.30 -17.39 -11.95
C ASN A 37 13.30 -16.10 -12.80
N LEU A 38 12.20 -15.34 -12.79
CA LEU A 38 12.07 -14.07 -13.52
C LEU A 38 12.80 -12.91 -12.83
N ILE A 39 13.06 -13.04 -11.52
CA ILE A 39 13.75 -12.05 -10.71
C ILE A 39 14.81 -12.73 -9.82
N SER A 40 15.91 -12.01 -9.56
CA SER A 40 16.94 -12.47 -8.63
C SER A 40 16.50 -12.33 -7.17
N ASP A 41 17.13 -13.08 -6.28
CA ASP A 41 16.89 -12.96 -4.83
C ASP A 41 17.13 -11.55 -4.29
N ASN A 42 18.16 -10.87 -4.80
CA ASN A 42 18.45 -9.50 -4.42
C ASN A 42 17.29 -8.57 -4.81
N LEU A 43 16.77 -8.72 -6.02
CA LEU A 43 15.65 -7.91 -6.51
C LEU A 43 14.36 -8.24 -5.75
N TYR A 44 14.09 -9.51 -5.46
CA TYR A 44 12.96 -9.93 -4.63
C TYR A 44 13.01 -9.27 -3.24
N ASN A 45 14.15 -9.33 -2.56
CA ASN A 45 14.31 -8.75 -1.22
C ASN A 45 14.18 -7.22 -1.23
N ARG A 46 14.65 -6.55 -2.29
CA ARG A 46 14.51 -5.10 -2.45
C ARG A 46 13.07 -4.67 -2.71
N LEU A 47 12.30 -5.47 -3.44
CA LEU A 47 10.89 -5.21 -3.73
C LEU A 47 9.94 -5.65 -2.60
N TYR A 48 10.43 -6.47 -1.67
CA TYR A 48 9.61 -6.98 -0.59
C TYR A 48 9.12 -5.83 0.32
N PRO A 49 7.80 -5.71 0.55
CA PRO A 49 7.27 -4.62 1.36
C PRO A 49 7.55 -4.85 2.86
N THR A 50 8.65 -4.26 3.35
CA THR A 50 9.08 -4.34 4.76
C THR A 50 8.30 -3.40 5.67
N ALA A 51 7.84 -2.26 5.15
CA ALA A 51 7.09 -1.30 5.95
C ALA A 51 5.74 -1.89 6.41
N GLU A 52 5.53 -1.94 7.73
CA GLU A 52 4.22 -2.27 8.32
C GLU A 52 3.29 -1.07 8.36
N ASN A 53 3.85 0.13 8.47
CA ASN A 53 3.10 1.39 8.49
C ASN A 53 3.29 2.12 7.17
N VAL A 54 2.21 2.23 6.38
CA VAL A 54 2.19 3.13 5.22
C VAL A 54 2.31 4.58 5.71
N PRO A 55 3.04 5.46 4.99
CA PRO A 55 3.10 6.86 5.34
C PRO A 55 1.67 7.43 5.34
N LYS A 56 1.25 7.92 6.51
CA LYS A 56 -0.03 8.59 6.67
C LYS A 56 0.11 9.99 6.09
N LEU A 57 -0.58 10.24 4.98
CA LEU A 57 -0.72 11.58 4.44
C LEU A 57 -1.68 12.35 5.37
N TYR A 58 -1.11 13.10 6.30
CA TYR A 58 -1.88 14.07 7.07
C TYR A 58 -2.18 15.25 6.16
N GLY A 59 -3.36 15.27 5.54
CA GLY A 59 -3.88 16.40 4.77
C GLY A 59 -4.25 17.58 5.67
N LEU A 60 -3.41 17.91 6.65
CA LEU A 60 -3.60 19.05 7.51
C LEU A 60 -3.11 20.30 6.77
N PRO A 61 -3.91 21.37 6.71
CA PRO A 61 -3.37 22.65 6.28
C PRO A 61 -2.20 23.00 7.20
N LYS A 62 -1.07 23.38 6.60
CA LYS A 62 0.11 23.84 7.33
C LYS A 62 -0.32 25.04 8.18
N ILE A 63 -0.22 24.89 9.51
CA ILE A 63 -0.47 25.97 10.47
C ILE A 63 0.62 27.02 10.32
#